data_AF-A0A420HEA9-F1
#
_entry.id   AF-A0A420HEA9-F1
#
_cell.length_a   1.000
_cell.length_b   1.000
_cell.length_c   1.000
_cell.angle_alpha   90.00
_cell.angle_beta   90.00
_cell.angle_gamma   90.00
#
_symmetry.space_group_name_H-M   'P 1'
#
loop_
_entity.id
_entity.type
_entity.pdbx_description
1 polymer ?
#
loop_
_entity_poly.entity_id
_entity_poly.type
_entity_poly.pdbx_seq_one_letter_code
_entity_poly.pdbx_strand_id
1 'polypeptide(L)'
;MPKIPDQKARQMVTWLLSDPANRRVKLSNIPSVAPELELRNHGKTATQTAFSSQGYGRRTSKKNTFSNPHAHRQMRLEFARWGRTWSRERLYQQVFSDEVWAHGGANGRNF
;
A
#
# COMPACT_ATOMS: atom_id res chain seq x y z
N MET A 1 -4.73 -26.20 4.44
CA MET A 1 -3.39 -26.02 3.85
C MET A 1 -2.38 -25.81 4.96
N PRO A 2 -1.17 -26.40 4.88
CA PRO A 2 -0.17 -26.27 5.92
C PRO A 2 0.33 -24.82 6.05
N LYS A 3 0.35 -24.31 7.29
CA LYS A 3 0.91 -23.00 7.65
C LYS A 3 2.42 -23.04 7.43
N ILE A 4 2.97 -21.96 6.86
CA ILE A 4 4.42 -21.79 6.74
C ILE A 4 4.96 -21.39 8.13
N PRO A 5 5.98 -22.08 8.68
CA PRO A 5 6.59 -21.73 9.96
C PRO A 5 7.26 -20.34 9.93
N ASP A 6 7.31 -19.66 11.08
CA ASP A 6 7.84 -18.29 11.16
C ASP A 6 9.32 -18.18 10.76
N GLN A 7 10.14 -19.20 11.05
CA GLN A 7 11.53 -19.24 10.57
C GLN A 7 11.61 -19.18 9.04
N LYS A 8 10.73 -19.91 8.36
CA LYS A 8 10.65 -19.95 6.91
C LYS A 8 10.06 -18.65 6.34
N ALA A 9 9.10 -18.05 7.04
CA ALA A 9 8.59 -16.72 6.70
C ALA A 9 9.70 -15.65 6.73
N ARG A 10 10.64 -15.72 7.70
CA ARG A 10 11.83 -14.83 7.71
C ARG A 10 12.75 -15.08 6.52
N GLN A 11 13.00 -16.34 6.15
CA GLN A 11 13.78 -16.67 4.95
C GLN A 11 13.14 -16.11 3.67
N MET A 12 11.82 -16.18 3.55
CA MET A 12 11.08 -15.56 2.45
C MET A 12 11.30 -14.04 2.38
N VAL A 13 11.38 -13.36 3.53
CA VAL A 13 11.69 -11.91 3.59
C VAL A 13 13.14 -11.65 3.22
N THR A 14 14.09 -12.46 3.70
CA THR A 14 15.50 -12.35 3.30
C THR A 14 15.66 -12.48 1.79
N TRP A 15 14.98 -13.46 1.18
CA TRP A 15 14.93 -13.62 -0.28
C TRP A 15 14.27 -12.41 -0.97
N LEU A 16 13.17 -11.89 -0.42
CA LEU A 16 12.49 -10.71 -0.99
C LEU A 16 13.39 -9.46 -0.98
N LEU A 17 14.31 -9.37 -0.02
CA LEU A 17 15.20 -8.22 0.17
C LEU A 17 16.56 -8.37 -0.53
N SER A 18 16.97 -9.58 -0.89
CA SER A 18 18.28 -9.83 -1.52
C SER A 18 18.40 -9.21 -2.92
N ASP A 19 17.29 -9.10 -3.65
CA ASP A 19 17.24 -8.49 -4.98
C ASP A 19 15.97 -7.63 -5.16
N PRO A 20 16.07 -6.35 -5.58
CA PRO A 20 14.92 -5.54 -5.97
C PRO A 20 13.95 -6.19 -6.98
N ALA A 21 14.44 -7.06 -7.86
CA ALA A 21 13.64 -7.80 -8.84
C ALA A 21 12.66 -8.78 -8.17
N ASN A 22 13.03 -9.38 -7.03
CA ASN A 22 12.19 -10.35 -6.31
C ASN A 22 10.87 -9.73 -5.84
N ARG A 23 10.86 -8.41 -5.58
CA ARG A 23 9.64 -7.64 -5.21
C ARG A 23 8.60 -7.56 -6.32
N ARG A 24 8.98 -7.87 -7.57
CA ARG A 24 8.09 -7.84 -8.73
C ARG A 24 7.52 -9.23 -9.06
N VAL A 25 8.02 -10.28 -8.42
CA VAL A 25 7.54 -11.65 -8.64
C VAL A 25 6.14 -11.80 -8.04
N LYS A 26 5.19 -12.30 -8.84
CA LYS A 26 3.84 -12.62 -8.35
C LYS A 26 3.95 -13.73 -7.30
N LEU A 27 3.18 -13.63 -6.21
CA LEU A 27 3.17 -14.65 -5.13
C LEU A 27 2.99 -16.08 -5.64
N SER A 28 2.17 -16.28 -6.68
CA SER A 28 1.94 -17.59 -7.31
C SER A 28 3.17 -18.19 -7.99
N ASN A 29 4.14 -17.35 -8.37
CA ASN A 29 5.31 -17.74 -9.15
C ASN A 29 6.53 -17.96 -8.26
N ILE A 30 6.49 -17.55 -6.99
CA ILE A 30 7.60 -17.70 -6.05
C ILE A 30 8.07 -19.17 -5.94
N PRO A 31 7.20 -20.20 -5.84
CA PRO A 31 7.67 -21.58 -5.79
C PRO A 31 8.48 -22.05 -7.02
N SER A 32 8.30 -21.37 -8.16
CA SER A 32 9.03 -21.66 -9.41
C SER A 32 10.31 -20.85 -9.52
N VAL A 33 10.30 -19.59 -9.07
CA VAL A 33 11.45 -18.66 -9.17
C VAL A 33 12.44 -18.83 -8.01
N ALA A 34 11.95 -19.29 -6.86
CA ALA A 34 12.72 -19.48 -5.63
C ALA A 34 12.48 -20.89 -5.07
N PRO A 35 12.92 -21.96 -5.78
CA PRO A 35 12.74 -23.34 -5.33
C PRO A 35 13.42 -23.61 -3.98
N GLU A 36 14.47 -22.88 -3.63
CA GLU A 36 15.18 -22.92 -2.34
C GLU A 36 14.31 -22.55 -1.14
N LEU A 37 13.19 -21.84 -1.37
CA LEU A 37 12.21 -21.54 -0.32
C LEU A 37 11.24 -22.71 -0.09
N GLU A 38 11.30 -23.77 -0.90
CA GLU A 38 10.52 -25.01 -0.76
C GLU A 38 9.01 -24.77 -0.57
N LEU A 39 8.46 -23.83 -1.34
CA LEU A 39 7.06 -23.40 -1.21
C LEU A 39 6.08 -24.24 -2.05
N ARG A 40 6.54 -25.27 -2.77
CA ARG A 40 5.71 -26.05 -3.71
C ARG A 40 4.49 -26.71 -3.05
N ASN A 41 4.59 -27.06 -1.77
CA ASN A 41 3.50 -27.69 -1.01
C ASN A 41 2.61 -26.67 -0.27
N HIS A 42 2.90 -25.38 -0.41
CA HIS A 42 2.16 -24.29 0.22
C HIS A 42 1.39 -23.51 -0.84
N GLY A 43 0.07 -23.42 -0.69
CA GLY A 43 -0.73 -22.60 -1.59
C GLY A 43 -0.53 -21.10 -1.37
N LYS A 44 -0.98 -20.32 -2.36
CA LYS A 44 -0.89 -18.85 -2.39
C LYS A 44 -1.31 -18.19 -1.06
N THR A 45 -2.36 -18.68 -0.42
CA THR A 45 -2.88 -18.12 0.84
C THR A 45 -1.88 -18.29 1.99
N ALA A 46 -1.20 -19.42 2.07
CA ALA A 46 -0.17 -19.66 3.09
C ALA A 46 1.02 -18.73 2.88
N THR A 47 1.49 -18.58 1.62
CA THR A 47 2.56 -17.66 1.24
C THR A 47 2.22 -16.20 1.56
N GLN A 48 1.00 -15.77 1.23
CA GLN A 48 0.52 -14.42 1.53
C GLN A 48 0.44 -14.17 3.05
N THR A 49 -0.04 -15.15 3.80
CA THR A 49 -0.13 -15.06 5.27
C THR A 49 1.25 -14.98 5.91
N ALA A 50 2.23 -15.73 5.39
CA ALA A 50 3.61 -15.71 5.86
C ALA A 50 4.29 -14.34 5.63
N PHE A 51 4.12 -13.74 4.45
CA PHE A 51 4.61 -12.37 4.23
C PHE A 51 3.90 -11.37 5.14
N SER A 52 2.58 -11.51 5.30
CA SER A 52 1.79 -10.62 6.15
C SER A 52 2.21 -10.70 7.62
N SER A 53 2.57 -11.88 8.12
CA SER A 53 3.06 -12.05 9.51
C SER A 53 4.42 -11.38 9.74
N GLN A 54 5.19 -11.13 8.69
CA GLN A 54 6.43 -10.35 8.73
C GLN A 54 6.22 -8.86 8.39
N GLY A 55 4.97 -8.39 8.30
CA GLY A 55 4.64 -6.99 7.98
C GLY A 55 4.65 -6.63 6.49
N TYR A 56 4.81 -7.62 5.60
CA TYR A 56 4.78 -7.42 4.15
C TYR A 56 3.37 -7.63 3.61
N GLY A 57 2.67 -6.54 3.33
CA GLY A 57 1.36 -6.53 2.67
C GLY A 57 1.44 -6.07 1.21
N ARG A 58 0.35 -6.28 0.47
CA ARG A 58 0.16 -5.65 -0.84
C ARG A 58 0.22 -4.13 -0.64
N ARG A 59 1.23 -3.46 -1.22
CA ARG A 59 1.14 -2.01 -1.43
C ARG A 59 -0.08 -1.78 -2.31
N THR A 60 -1.16 -1.26 -1.74
CA THR A 60 -2.15 -0.56 -2.54
C THR A 60 -1.37 0.59 -3.15
N SER A 61 -1.21 0.59 -4.47
CA SER A 61 -0.83 1.81 -5.15
C SER A 61 -1.90 2.82 -4.74
N LYS A 62 -1.55 3.78 -3.88
CA LYS A 62 -2.41 4.94 -3.71
C LYS A 62 -2.62 5.44 -5.13
N LYS A 63 -3.87 5.45 -5.59
CA LYS A 63 -4.19 6.11 -6.86
C LYS A 63 -3.69 7.53 -6.66
N ASN A 64 -2.61 7.89 -7.35
CA ASN A 64 -2.19 9.28 -7.40
C ASN A 64 -3.33 9.98 -8.12
N THR A 65 -4.18 10.67 -7.37
CA THR A 65 -5.26 11.47 -7.94
C THR A 65 -4.62 12.61 -8.71
N PHE A 66 -4.90 12.60 -10.02
CA PHE A 66 -4.53 13.57 -11.05
C PHE A 66 -3.03 13.86 -11.23
N SER A 67 -2.71 14.36 -12.42
CA SER A 67 -1.35 14.67 -12.84
C SER A 67 -0.65 15.53 -11.79
N ASN A 68 0.65 15.33 -11.64
CA ASN A 68 1.50 16.05 -10.69
C ASN A 68 2.40 17.03 -11.47
N PRO A 69 1.87 18.08 -12.14
CA PRO A 69 2.69 19.13 -12.70
C PRO A 69 3.69 19.64 -11.66
N HIS A 70 4.90 19.95 -12.10
CA HIS A 70 5.97 20.43 -11.21
C HIS A 70 5.51 21.66 -10.40
N ALA A 71 4.75 22.56 -11.01
CA ALA A 71 4.17 23.73 -10.36
C ALA A 71 3.29 23.35 -9.16
N HIS A 72 2.37 22.39 -9.32
CA HIS A 72 1.51 21.94 -8.22
C HIS A 72 2.30 21.24 -7.10
N ARG A 73 3.43 20.61 -7.42
CA ARG A 73 4.32 20.02 -6.39
C ARG A 73 4.99 21.11 -5.55
N GLN A 74 5.49 22.17 -6.19
CA GLN A 74 6.12 23.29 -5.49
C GLN A 74 5.11 24.03 -4.61
N MET A 75 3.94 24.40 -5.16
CA MET A 75 2.88 25.06 -4.40
C MET A 75 2.44 24.25 -3.17
N ARG A 76 2.29 22.92 -3.32
CA ARG A 76 1.97 22.03 -2.20
C ARG A 76 3.06 22.00 -1.14
N LEU A 77 4.33 22.00 -1.55
CA LEU A 77 5.47 22.00 -0.63
C LEU A 77 5.56 23.32 0.14
N GLU A 78 5.38 24.44 -0.54
CA GLU A 78 5.35 25.78 0.07
C GLU A 78 4.18 25.92 1.04
N PHE A 79 2.99 25.51 0.64
CA PHE A 79 1.82 25.52 1.51
C PHE A 79 2.04 24.65 2.75
N ALA A 80 2.62 23.45 2.61
CA ALA A 80 2.91 22.59 3.76
C ALA A 80 3.97 23.20 4.70
N ARG A 81 5.02 23.82 4.16
CA ARG A 81 6.05 24.52 4.94
C ARG A 81 5.45 25.70 5.71
N TRP A 82 4.56 26.45 5.09
CA TRP A 82 3.85 27.55 5.74
C TRP A 82 2.84 27.05 6.78
N GLY A 83 2.05 26.03 6.46
CA GLY A 83 1.09 25.42 7.39
C GLY A 83 1.75 24.88 8.66
N ARG A 84 3.00 24.41 8.57
CA ARG A 84 3.78 23.96 9.73
C ARG A 84 4.03 25.06 10.77
N THR A 85 3.98 26.34 10.38
CA THR A 85 4.18 27.46 11.32
C THR A 85 2.87 27.95 11.95
N TRP A 86 1.72 27.35 11.61
CA TRP A 86 0.44 27.80 12.14
C TRP A 86 0.28 27.45 13.61
N SER A 87 -0.23 28.41 14.39
CA SER A 87 -0.66 28.18 15.77
C SER A 87 -1.94 27.34 15.80
N ARG A 88 -2.19 26.68 16.94
CA ARG A 88 -3.47 25.98 17.16
C ARG A 88 -4.66 26.93 17.08
N GLU A 89 -4.54 28.13 17.65
CA GLU A 89 -5.59 29.15 17.62
C GLU A 89 -6.00 29.51 16.19
N ARG A 90 -5.02 29.71 15.30
CA ARG A 90 -5.28 29.95 13.88
C ARG A 90 -6.05 28.80 13.23
N LEU A 91 -5.68 27.56 13.53
CA LEU A 91 -6.38 26.38 13.01
C LEU A 91 -7.85 26.35 13.46
N TYR A 92 -8.15 26.76 14.69
CA TYR A 92 -9.52 26.83 15.20
C TYR A 92 -10.34 27.98 14.60
N GLN A 93 -9.70 29.02 14.08
CA GLN A 93 -10.37 30.14 13.40
C GLN A 93 -10.56 29.91 11.89
N GLN A 94 -10.03 28.81 11.36
CA GLN A 94 -10.11 28.50 9.93
C GLN A 94 -11.37 27.71 9.61
N VAL A 95 -12.18 28.23 8.69
CA VAL A 95 -13.29 27.50 8.07
C VAL A 95 -12.83 26.98 6.71
N PHE A 96 -13.03 25.69 6.46
CA PHE A 96 -12.76 25.03 5.19
C PHE A 96 -14.07 24.64 4.53
N SER A 97 -14.14 24.75 3.20
CA SER A 97 -15.27 24.32 2.38
C SER A 97 -14.78 23.43 1.25
N ASP A 98 -15.61 22.49 0.83
CA ASP A 98 -15.40 21.63 -0.34
C ASP A 98 -16.77 21.16 -0.83
N GLU A 99 -16.91 20.96 -2.14
CA GLU A 99 -18.13 20.41 -2.75
C GLU A 99 -17.97 18.91 -2.97
N VAL A 100 -18.90 18.13 -2.42
CA VAL A 100 -19.00 16.70 -2.69
C VAL A 100 -20.26 16.40 -3.48
N TRP A 101 -20.14 15.57 -4.52
CA TRP A 101 -21.31 15.07 -5.23
C TRP A 101 -22.11 14.13 -4.33
N ALA A 102 -23.35 14.50 -4.03
CA ALA A 102 -24.32 13.61 -3.42
C ALA A 102 -24.85 12.61 -4.47
N HIS A 103 -24.07 11.55 -4.74
CA HIS A 103 -24.60 10.40 -5.45
C HIS A 103 -25.51 9.63 -4.49
N GLY A 104 -26.70 9.20 -4.94
CA GLY A 104 -27.71 8.46 -4.16
C GLY A 104 -27.28 7.07 -3.63
N GLY A 105 -25.98 6.84 -3.44
CA GLY A 105 -25.41 5.60 -2.93
C GLY A 105 -25.85 4.37 -3.73
N ALA A 106 -25.89 3.23 -3.05
CA ALA A 106 -26.47 1.97 -3.55
C ALA A 106 -28.01 1.99 -3.60
N ASN A 107 -28.66 3.09 -3.22
CA ASN A 107 -30.11 3.25 -3.17
C ASN A 107 -30.56 4.28 -4.22
N GLY A 108 -30.26 4.01 -5.49
CA GLY A 108 -30.92 4.67 -6.61
C GLY A 108 -32.26 3.99 -6.90
N ARG A 109 -33.25 4.74 -7.39
CA ARG A 109 -34.40 4.13 -8.08
C ARG A 109 -33.87 3.51 -9.37
N ASN A 110 -34.07 2.20 -9.53
CA ASN A 110 -33.96 1.55 -10.82
C ASN A 110 -35.01 2.19 -11.73
N PHE A 111 -34.57 2.84 -12.81
CA PHE A 111 -35.40 3.08 -13.99
C PHE A 111 -35.20 1.92 -14.95
#